data_AF-A0A971V2Y9-F1
#
_entry.id   AF-A0A971V2Y9-F1
#
_cell.length_a   1.000
_cell.length_b   1.000
_cell.length_c   1.000
_cell.angle_alpha   90.00
_cell.angle_beta   90.00
_cell.angle_gamma   90.00
#
_symmetry.space_group_name_H-M   'P 1'
#
loop_
_entity.id
_entity.type
_entity.pdbx_description
1 polymer ?
#
loop_
_entity_poly.entity_id
_entity_poly.type
_entity_poly.pdbx_seq_one_letter_code
_entity_poly.pdbx_strand_id
1 'polypeptide(L)'
;TRHNDLLVNFGEVVVSSHILGYSVIEYDQIVATHELDVSPRKFTTKACWITIDEECGLKPEEFPGSLHGVEHALISAIPHYVICDRADIGGVSTPFHSDTAAPTIFIYDGVEGGIGLAEKAIELFPDILSFAKDIVTGCSCKNGCPSCIHSPKCGNNNQPLDKPGTGSLLRYLERESKKT
;
A
#
# COMPACT_ATOMS: atom_id res chain seq x y z
N THR A 1 3.68 15.06 8.69
CA THR A 1 5.09 15.27 9.05
C THR A 1 5.94 15.39 7.81
N ARG A 2 6.79 16.41 7.71
CA ARG A 2 7.72 16.57 6.60
C ARG A 2 9.03 15.87 6.97
N HIS A 3 9.41 14.84 6.21
CA HIS A 3 10.70 14.16 6.32
C HIS A 3 11.58 14.67 5.19
N ASN A 4 12.33 15.74 5.47
CA ASN A 4 13.08 16.50 4.46
C ASN A 4 12.17 17.03 3.35
N ASP A 5 12.25 16.52 2.12
CA ASP A 5 11.37 16.94 1.02
C ASP A 5 10.15 16.05 0.84
N LEU A 6 10.16 14.86 1.43
CA LEU A 6 9.02 13.96 1.42
C LEU A 6 7.97 14.40 2.45
N LEU A 7 6.81 14.82 1.97
CA LEU A 7 5.64 15.08 2.81
C LEU A 7 4.87 13.78 3.06
N VAL A 8 4.91 13.30 4.30
CA VAL A 8 4.05 12.21 4.77
C VAL A 8 2.92 12.83 5.57
N ASN A 9 1.69 12.66 5.13
CA ASN A 9 0.52 13.20 5.82
C ASN A 9 0.01 12.18 6.85
N PHE A 10 -0.69 12.66 7.87
CA PHE A 10 -1.34 11.84 8.89
C PHE A 10 -2.68 12.45 9.26
N GLY A 11 -3.68 11.61 9.51
CA GLY A 11 -5.01 12.07 9.83
C GLY A 11 -6.03 10.95 9.94
N GLU A 12 -7.27 11.36 10.10
CA GLU A 12 -8.42 10.47 10.14
C GLU A 12 -8.93 10.18 8.72
N VAL A 13 -9.28 8.93 8.45
CA VAL A 13 -9.84 8.47 7.18
C VAL A 13 -11.04 7.57 7.41
N VAL A 14 -11.93 7.50 6.42
CA VAL A 14 -13.02 6.52 6.39
C VAL A 14 -12.64 5.43 5.39
N VAL A 15 -12.42 4.22 5.89
CA VAL A 15 -12.14 3.05 5.05
C VAL A 15 -13.47 2.43 4.66
N SER A 16 -13.66 2.19 3.36
CA SER A 16 -14.87 1.58 2.81
C SER A 16 -14.51 0.29 2.07
N SER A 17 -15.12 -0.83 2.47
CA SER A 17 -14.96 -2.13 1.81
C SER A 17 -16.30 -2.58 1.22
N HIS A 18 -16.29 -2.94 -0.05
CA HIS A 18 -17.48 -3.38 -0.78
C HIS A 18 -17.23 -4.77 -1.39
N ILE A 19 -18.03 -5.75 -0.96
CA ILE A 19 -17.99 -7.11 -1.49
C ILE A 19 -18.95 -7.17 -2.67
N LEU A 20 -18.41 -7.24 -3.88
CA LEU A 20 -19.22 -7.23 -5.12
C LEU A 20 -19.86 -8.58 -5.43
N GLY A 21 -19.33 -9.67 -4.89
CA GLY A 21 -19.75 -11.02 -5.27
C GLY A 21 -18.83 -12.11 -4.75
N TYR A 22 -19.08 -13.35 -5.17
CA TYR A 22 -18.22 -14.50 -4.93
C TYR A 22 -18.25 -15.47 -6.13
N SER A 23 -17.18 -16.25 -6.28
CA SER A 23 -17.10 -17.34 -7.27
C SER A 23 -17.09 -18.69 -6.57
N VAL A 24 -17.78 -19.67 -7.13
CA VAL A 24 -17.74 -21.08 -6.73
C VAL A 24 -16.66 -21.76 -7.55
N ILE A 25 -15.72 -22.43 -6.87
CA ILE A 25 -14.58 -23.11 -7.49
C ILE A 25 -14.69 -24.61 -7.20
N GLU A 26 -14.71 -25.44 -8.24
CA GLU A 26 -14.62 -26.89 -8.16
C GLU A 26 -13.45 -27.37 -9.03
N TYR A 27 -12.58 -28.20 -8.46
CA TYR A 27 -11.39 -28.73 -9.17
C TYR A 27 -10.56 -27.63 -9.87
N ASP A 28 -10.28 -26.53 -9.16
CA ASP A 28 -9.58 -25.34 -9.66
C ASP A 28 -10.24 -24.63 -10.86
N GLN A 29 -11.53 -24.91 -11.13
CA GLN A 29 -12.31 -24.24 -12.15
C GLN A 29 -13.45 -23.42 -11.53
N ILE A 30 -13.64 -22.20 -12.02
CA ILE A 30 -14.79 -21.37 -11.65
C ILE A 30 -16.03 -21.95 -12.33
N VAL A 31 -16.93 -22.53 -11.53
CA VAL A 31 -18.18 -23.12 -12.02
C VAL A 31 -19.35 -22.14 -12.00
N ALA A 32 -19.29 -21.12 -11.14
CA ALA A 32 -20.29 -20.06 -11.07
C ALA A 32 -19.68 -18.79 -10.46
N THR A 33 -20.23 -17.63 -10.83
CA THR A 33 -19.98 -16.34 -10.18
C THR A 33 -21.32 -15.72 -9.83
N HIS A 34 -21.44 -15.24 -8.61
CA HIS A 34 -22.64 -14.63 -8.08
C HIS A 34 -22.32 -13.20 -7.66
N GLU A 35 -23.09 -12.26 -8.17
CA GLU A 35 -23.06 -10.87 -7.72
C GLU A 35 -23.82 -10.73 -6.39
N LEU A 36 -23.35 -9.84 -5.54
CA LEU A 36 -23.96 -9.51 -4.27
C LEU A 36 -24.30 -8.02 -4.24
N ASP A 37 -25.56 -7.73 -3.92
CA ASP A 37 -26.01 -6.37 -3.63
C ASP A 37 -26.03 -6.16 -2.11
N VAL A 38 -24.85 -5.90 -1.55
CA VAL A 38 -24.66 -5.69 -0.11
C VAL A 38 -24.05 -4.32 0.13
N SER A 39 -24.57 -3.60 1.13
CA SER A 39 -24.05 -2.27 1.46
C SER A 39 -22.57 -2.31 1.85
N PRO A 40 -21.74 -1.35 1.40
CA PRO A 40 -20.34 -1.27 1.79
C PRO A 40 -20.21 -1.13 3.31
N ARG A 41 -19.25 -1.86 3.88
CA ARG A 41 -18.85 -1.68 5.29
C ARG A 41 -17.90 -0.50 5.37
N LYS A 42 -18.12 0.37 6.35
CA LYS A 42 -17.30 1.55 6.59
C LYS A 42 -16.88 1.59 8.04
N PHE A 43 -15.65 2.03 8.29
CA PHE A 43 -15.18 2.37 9.61
C PHE A 43 -14.20 3.54 9.52
N THR A 44 -14.15 4.32 10.59
CA THR A 44 -13.23 5.46 10.71
C THR A 44 -11.97 5.02 11.43
N THR A 45 -10.79 5.41 10.96
CA THR A 45 -9.49 5.04 11.55
C THR A 45 -8.43 6.12 11.30
N LYS A 46 -7.22 5.93 11.81
CA LYS A 46 -6.06 6.79 11.53
C LYS A 46 -5.20 6.20 10.42
N ALA A 47 -4.67 7.08 9.58
CA ALA A 47 -3.82 6.72 8.46
C ALA A 47 -2.66 7.69 8.29
N CYS A 48 -1.58 7.19 7.71
CA CYS A 48 -0.57 8.01 7.05
C CYS A 48 -0.63 7.80 5.54
N TRP A 49 -0.30 8.84 4.77
CA TRP A 49 -0.30 8.75 3.32
C TRP A 49 0.73 9.63 2.65
N ILE A 50 1.14 9.22 1.46
CA ILE A 50 2.05 9.94 0.58
C ILE A 50 1.40 10.15 -0.78
N THR A 51 1.50 11.38 -1.29
CA THR A 51 1.13 11.72 -2.66
C THR A 51 2.37 11.65 -3.54
N ILE A 52 2.25 11.06 -4.72
CA ILE A 52 3.36 10.91 -5.67
C ILE A 52 3.23 11.99 -6.74
N ASP A 53 4.29 12.78 -6.91
CA ASP A 53 4.38 13.78 -7.97
C ASP A 53 4.80 13.16 -9.31
N GLU A 54 4.74 13.97 -10.36
CA GLU A 54 5.12 13.55 -11.73
C GLU A 54 6.64 13.40 -11.92
N GLU A 55 7.46 13.89 -10.98
CA GLU A 55 8.93 13.78 -11.04
C GLU A 55 9.43 12.37 -10.64
N CYS A 56 8.52 11.49 -10.19
CA CYS A 56 8.85 10.10 -9.87
C CYS A 56 9.35 9.28 -11.08
N GLY A 57 9.10 9.76 -12.30
CA GLY A 57 9.58 9.15 -13.54
C GLY A 57 8.83 7.89 -13.97
N LEU A 58 7.70 7.56 -13.33
CA LEU A 58 6.78 6.52 -13.78
C LEU A 58 5.87 7.03 -14.89
N LYS A 59 5.57 6.17 -15.84
CA LYS A 59 4.54 6.43 -16.85
C LYS A 59 3.14 6.15 -16.29
N PRO A 60 2.08 6.79 -16.83
CA PRO A 60 0.69 6.57 -16.40
C PRO A 60 0.28 5.10 -16.26
N GLU A 61 0.71 4.24 -17.19
CA GLU A 61 0.41 2.80 -17.19
C GLU A 61 1.13 2.00 -16.10
N GLU A 62 2.25 2.52 -15.56
CA GLU A 62 3.07 1.87 -14.53
C GLU A 62 2.55 2.18 -13.11
N PHE A 63 1.80 3.28 -12.93
CA PHE A 63 1.32 3.72 -11.62
C PHE A 63 0.50 2.65 -10.87
N PRO A 64 -0.53 2.02 -11.44
CA PRO A 64 -1.36 1.09 -10.67
C PRO A 64 -0.55 -0.06 -10.05
N GLY A 65 0.34 -0.68 -10.83
CA GLY A 65 1.17 -1.80 -10.36
C GLY A 65 2.31 -1.36 -9.42
N SER A 66 2.89 -0.19 -9.66
CA SER A 66 3.98 0.35 -8.84
C SER A 66 3.50 0.81 -7.48
N LEU A 67 2.41 1.58 -7.42
CA LEU A 67 1.85 2.07 -6.17
C LEU A 67 1.39 0.90 -5.28
N HIS A 68 0.74 -0.10 -5.87
CA HIS A 68 0.26 -1.28 -5.17
C HIS A 68 1.41 -2.14 -4.63
N GLY A 69 2.50 -2.28 -5.38
CA GLY A 69 3.69 -2.96 -4.87
C GLY A 69 4.37 -2.20 -3.73
N VAL A 70 4.42 -0.85 -3.79
CA VAL A 70 4.94 -0.02 -2.69
C VAL A 70 4.08 -0.16 -1.44
N GLU A 71 2.75 -0.09 -1.58
CA GLU A 71 1.80 -0.34 -0.50
C GLU A 71 2.08 -1.68 0.19
N HIS A 72 2.17 -2.77 -0.58
CA HIS A 72 2.47 -4.09 -0.04
C HIS A 72 3.84 -4.15 0.67
N ALA A 73 4.86 -3.52 0.10
CA ALA A 73 6.19 -3.49 0.68
C ALA A 73 6.21 -2.72 2.02
N LEU A 74 5.52 -1.57 2.09
CA LEU A 74 5.40 -0.79 3.32
C LEU A 74 4.65 -1.55 4.42
N ILE A 75 3.48 -2.13 4.11
CA ILE A 75 2.72 -2.96 5.08
C ILE A 75 3.58 -4.11 5.62
N SER A 76 4.41 -4.70 4.77
CA SER A 76 5.27 -5.82 5.16
C SER A 76 6.52 -5.38 5.92
N ALA A 77 6.96 -4.12 5.75
CA ALA A 77 8.10 -3.54 6.43
C ALA A 77 7.78 -3.01 7.84
N ILE A 78 6.56 -2.48 8.05
CA ILE A 78 6.19 -1.84 9.33
C ILE A 78 6.38 -2.75 10.56
N PRO A 79 6.00 -4.05 10.54
CA PRO A 79 6.20 -4.94 11.70
C PRO A 79 7.66 -5.09 12.15
N HIS A 80 8.64 -4.73 11.30
CA HIS A 80 10.04 -4.72 11.68
C HIS A 80 10.38 -3.62 12.71
N TYR A 81 9.68 -2.49 12.66
CA TYR A 81 9.93 -1.30 13.47
C TYR A 81 8.85 -1.03 14.52
N VAL A 82 7.62 -1.43 14.23
CA VAL A 82 6.46 -1.25 15.10
C VAL A 82 5.97 -2.63 15.51
N ILE A 83 5.89 -2.91 16.81
CA ILE A 83 5.44 -4.22 17.32
C ILE A 83 3.94 -4.37 17.02
N CYS A 84 3.61 -5.10 15.97
CA CYS A 84 2.25 -5.40 15.52
C CYS A 84 2.23 -6.65 14.64
N ASP A 85 1.05 -7.22 14.41
CA ASP A 85 0.87 -8.17 13.32
C ASP A 85 0.65 -7.41 12.01
N ARG A 86 1.05 -8.02 10.90
CA ARG A 86 0.78 -7.47 9.56
C ARG A 86 -0.72 -7.29 9.31
N ALA A 87 -1.57 -8.11 9.93
CA ALA A 87 -3.02 -8.03 9.83
C ALA A 87 -3.62 -6.81 10.56
N ASP A 88 -2.87 -6.16 11.44
CA ASP A 88 -3.30 -4.95 12.14
C ASP A 88 -3.17 -3.70 11.25
N ILE A 89 -2.59 -3.83 10.05
CA ILE A 89 -2.31 -2.74 9.13
C ILE A 89 -3.02 -3.00 7.80
N GLY A 90 -3.80 -2.03 7.36
CA GLY A 90 -4.36 -1.99 6.02
C GLY A 90 -3.66 -0.98 5.13
N GLY A 91 -3.93 -1.08 3.83
CA GLY A 91 -3.50 -0.08 2.86
C GLY A 91 -4.49 0.05 1.72
N VAL A 92 -4.34 1.16 1.01
CA VAL A 92 -4.96 1.40 -0.30
C VAL A 92 -3.98 2.23 -1.12
N SER A 93 -3.79 1.85 -2.36
CA SER A 93 -3.09 2.65 -3.36
C SER A 93 -4.02 2.98 -4.52
N THR A 94 -3.92 4.20 -5.05
CA THR A 94 -4.68 4.61 -6.23
C THR A 94 -3.85 5.54 -7.12
N PRO A 95 -3.89 5.39 -8.46
CA PRO A 95 -3.28 6.33 -9.38
C PRO A 95 -3.94 7.71 -9.33
N PHE A 96 -5.15 7.83 -8.77
CA PHE A 96 -5.81 9.11 -8.55
C PHE A 96 -6.78 9.01 -7.36
N HIS A 97 -6.56 9.82 -6.32
CA HIS A 97 -7.50 9.96 -5.20
C HIS A 97 -8.21 11.32 -5.32
N SER A 98 -9.54 11.35 -5.14
CA SER A 98 -10.34 12.58 -5.31
C SER A 98 -9.89 13.72 -4.40
N ASP A 99 -9.56 13.39 -3.15
CA ASP A 99 -9.31 14.41 -2.12
C ASP A 99 -7.90 14.99 -2.19
N THR A 100 -6.94 14.21 -2.70
CA THR A 100 -5.56 14.67 -2.89
C THR A 100 -5.30 15.15 -4.32
N ALA A 101 -6.21 14.83 -5.26
CA ALA A 101 -6.06 15.06 -6.69
C ALA A 101 -4.76 14.49 -7.29
N ALA A 102 -4.20 13.44 -6.69
CA ALA A 102 -2.90 12.89 -7.04
C ALA A 102 -2.84 11.35 -6.84
N PRO A 103 -1.88 10.65 -7.47
CA PRO A 103 -1.55 9.28 -7.11
C PRO A 103 -1.18 9.21 -5.63
N THR A 104 -1.82 8.34 -4.86
CA THR A 104 -1.68 8.34 -3.40
C THR A 104 -1.63 6.92 -2.85
N ILE A 105 -0.74 6.71 -1.86
CA ILE A 105 -0.65 5.47 -1.08
C ILE A 105 -1.02 5.79 0.36
N PHE A 106 -2.02 5.09 0.87
CA PHE A 106 -2.48 5.13 2.25
C PHE A 106 -2.05 3.87 3.00
N ILE A 107 -1.62 4.05 4.23
CA ILE A 107 -1.42 3.00 5.22
C ILE A 107 -2.22 3.38 6.46
N TYR A 108 -3.05 2.46 6.97
CA TYR A 108 -3.99 2.77 8.05
C TYR A 108 -4.08 1.64 9.06
N ASP A 109 -4.52 2.00 10.27
CA ASP A 109 -4.78 1.02 11.33
C ASP A 109 -6.02 0.19 10.98
N GLY A 110 -5.89 -1.13 10.99
CA GLY A 110 -6.96 -2.08 10.64
C GLY A 110 -8.11 -2.17 11.65
N VAL A 111 -8.15 -1.28 12.65
CA VAL A 111 -9.11 -1.27 13.75
C VAL A 111 -9.84 0.08 13.77
N GLU A 112 -11.16 0.05 14.00
CA GLU A 112 -11.97 1.25 14.15
C GLU A 112 -11.46 2.15 15.28
N GLY A 113 -11.41 3.46 15.02
CA GLY A 113 -10.83 4.48 15.91
C GLY A 113 -9.31 4.61 15.83
N GLY A 114 -8.61 3.61 15.28
CA GLY A 114 -7.16 3.53 15.27
C GLY A 114 -6.58 3.05 16.62
N ILE A 115 -5.40 2.44 16.54
CA ILE A 115 -4.66 1.89 17.69
C ILE A 115 -3.23 2.48 17.78
N GLY A 116 -2.89 3.42 16.91
CA GLY A 116 -1.64 4.19 16.94
C GLY A 116 -0.52 3.60 16.08
N LEU A 117 -0.80 2.63 15.20
CA LEU A 117 0.24 2.04 14.34
C LEU A 117 0.69 3.02 13.26
N ALA A 118 -0.26 3.67 12.57
CA ALA A 118 0.01 4.67 11.56
C ALA A 118 0.69 5.92 12.16
N GLU A 119 0.31 6.30 13.38
CA GLU A 119 0.97 7.39 14.13
C GLU A 119 2.41 7.02 14.47
N LYS A 120 2.67 5.78 14.89
CA LYS A 120 4.05 5.34 15.14
C LYS A 120 4.85 5.18 13.85
N ALA A 121 4.22 4.68 12.79
CA ALA A 121 4.85 4.46 11.50
C ALA A 121 5.32 5.77 10.84
N ILE A 122 4.59 6.87 11.02
CA ILE A 122 5.04 8.17 10.49
C ILE A 122 6.31 8.67 11.20
N GLU A 123 6.49 8.42 12.49
CA GLU A 123 7.74 8.79 13.19
C GLU A 123 8.97 8.05 12.64
N LEU A 124 8.78 6.80 12.21
CA LEU A 124 9.84 5.90 11.74
C LEU A 124 9.84 5.74 10.21
N PHE A 125 9.12 6.61 9.50
CA PHE A 125 8.83 6.42 8.08
C PHE A 125 10.08 6.30 7.19
N PRO A 126 11.15 7.09 7.37
CA PRO A 126 12.37 6.96 6.56
C PRO A 126 13.02 5.58 6.69
N ASP A 127 13.04 5.00 7.90
CA ASP A 127 13.64 3.68 8.15
C ASP A 127 12.77 2.57 7.57
N ILE A 128 11.45 2.66 7.77
CA ILE A 128 10.46 1.74 7.17
C ILE A 128 10.58 1.75 5.64
N LEU A 129 10.69 2.93 5.04
CA LEU A 129 10.82 3.12 3.60
C LEU A 129 12.14 2.53 3.08
N SER A 130 13.25 2.76 3.78
CA SER A 130 14.56 2.20 3.43
C SER A 130 14.52 0.67 3.47
N PHE A 131 13.93 0.09 4.51
CA PHE A 131 13.78 -1.35 4.64
C PHE A 131 12.85 -1.96 3.57
N ALA A 132 11.72 -1.31 3.28
CA ALA A 132 10.82 -1.72 2.19
C ALA A 132 11.54 -1.73 0.84
N LYS A 133 12.35 -0.70 0.55
CA LYS A 133 13.20 -0.65 -0.65
C LYS A 133 14.21 -1.81 -0.67
N ASP A 134 14.87 -2.11 0.43
CA ASP A 134 15.85 -3.19 0.52
C ASP A 134 15.20 -4.56 0.29
N ILE A 135 14.00 -4.81 0.84
CA ILE A 135 13.20 -6.02 0.56
C ILE A 135 12.96 -6.18 -0.94
N VAL A 136 12.46 -5.12 -1.60
CA VAL A 136 12.05 -5.20 -3.02
C VAL A 136 13.27 -5.33 -3.92
N THR A 137 14.30 -4.53 -3.68
CA THR A 137 15.49 -4.44 -4.57
C THR A 137 16.51 -5.55 -4.31
N GLY A 138 16.54 -6.12 -3.10
CA GLY A 138 17.38 -7.27 -2.75
C GLY A 138 16.80 -8.62 -3.21
N CYS A 139 15.51 -8.68 -3.52
CA CYS A 139 14.87 -9.89 -4.02
C CYS A 139 15.25 -10.19 -5.48
N SER A 140 15.61 -11.44 -5.80
CA SER A 140 16.03 -11.86 -7.16
C SER A 140 14.88 -12.16 -8.14
N CYS A 141 13.62 -12.17 -7.69
CA CYS A 141 12.48 -12.45 -8.57
C CYS A 141 12.29 -11.35 -9.63
N LYS A 142 11.66 -11.68 -10.76
CA LYS A 142 11.43 -10.71 -11.86
C LYS A 142 10.13 -9.90 -11.68
N ASN A 143 9.04 -10.60 -11.39
CA ASN A 143 7.69 -10.03 -11.49
C ASN A 143 7.05 -9.73 -10.13
N GLY A 144 7.71 -10.08 -9.02
CA GLY A 144 7.11 -10.09 -7.68
C GLY A 144 6.97 -11.50 -7.13
N CYS A 145 7.04 -11.63 -5.80
CA CYS A 145 6.82 -12.89 -5.09
C CYS A 145 6.39 -12.61 -3.63
N PRO A 146 6.00 -13.64 -2.85
CA PRO A 146 5.67 -13.53 -1.43
C PRO A 146 6.77 -12.90 -0.55
N SER A 147 8.02 -12.91 -0.99
CA SER A 147 9.14 -12.32 -0.25
C SER A 147 9.37 -10.84 -0.56
N CYS A 148 8.61 -10.22 -1.48
CA CYS A 148 8.77 -8.79 -1.78
C CYS A 148 7.45 -8.02 -1.89
N ILE A 149 6.73 -8.15 -3.01
CA ILE A 149 5.58 -7.28 -3.32
C ILE A 149 4.24 -8.03 -3.36
N HIS A 150 4.19 -9.33 -3.02
CA HIS A 150 2.91 -10.03 -2.87
C HIS A 150 2.43 -9.93 -1.43
N SER A 151 1.13 -9.71 -1.27
CA SER A 151 0.42 -9.69 -0.01
C SER A 151 -0.56 -10.86 0.06
N PRO A 152 -0.54 -11.68 1.11
CA PRO A 152 -1.56 -12.72 1.32
C PRO A 152 -2.94 -12.14 1.68
N LYS A 153 -3.02 -10.83 1.94
CA LYS A 153 -4.23 -10.09 2.29
C LYS A 153 -4.67 -9.13 1.18
N CYS A 154 -4.07 -9.20 -0.01
CA CYS A 154 -4.46 -8.36 -1.13
C CYS A 154 -5.89 -8.71 -1.57
N GLY A 155 -6.80 -7.74 -1.52
CA GLY A 155 -8.17 -7.89 -2.03
C GLY A 155 -8.26 -7.95 -3.57
N ASN A 156 -7.19 -7.60 -4.27
CA ASN A 156 -7.13 -7.53 -5.74
C ASN A 156 -6.31 -8.68 -6.35
N ASN A 157 -6.22 -9.84 -5.66
CA ASN A 157 -5.49 -11.02 -6.13
C ASN A 157 -4.02 -10.74 -6.55
N ASN A 158 -3.37 -9.79 -5.87
CA ASN A 158 -2.02 -9.32 -6.22
C ASN A 158 -1.91 -8.82 -7.67
N GLN A 159 -2.95 -8.15 -8.19
CA GLN A 159 -2.97 -7.59 -9.53
C GLN A 159 -3.61 -6.18 -9.56
N PRO A 160 -3.07 -5.25 -10.36
CA PRO A 160 -1.77 -5.34 -11.04
C PRO A 160 -0.61 -5.22 -10.03
N LEU A 161 0.56 -5.78 -10.37
CA LEU A 161 1.82 -5.55 -9.65
C LEU A 161 2.95 -5.35 -10.65
N ASP A 162 3.79 -4.35 -10.40
CA ASP A 162 4.94 -4.02 -11.22
C ASP A 162 6.18 -3.90 -10.33
N LYS A 163 7.01 -4.94 -10.27
CA LYS A 163 8.22 -4.94 -9.43
C LYS A 163 9.26 -3.90 -9.87
N PRO A 164 9.66 -3.82 -11.16
CA PRO A 164 10.55 -2.76 -11.64
C PRO A 164 10.08 -1.35 -11.24
N GLY A 165 8.81 -1.02 -11.52
CA GLY A 165 8.24 0.27 -11.18
C GLY A 165 8.16 0.51 -9.67
N THR A 166 7.75 -0.49 -8.89
CA THR A 166 7.77 -0.46 -7.41
C THR A 166 9.17 -0.14 -6.86
N GLY A 167 10.20 -0.81 -7.36
CA GLY A 167 11.58 -0.58 -6.93
C GLY A 167 12.09 0.81 -7.30
N SER A 168 11.72 1.32 -8.48
CA SER A 168 12.07 2.68 -8.89
C SER A 168 11.38 3.74 -8.04
N LEU A 169 10.09 3.54 -7.72
CA LEU A 169 9.33 4.43 -6.85
C LEU A 169 9.86 4.43 -5.41
N LEU A 170 10.23 3.27 -4.86
CA LEU A 170 10.86 3.21 -3.53
C LEU A 170 12.20 3.96 -3.48
N ARG A 171 13.03 3.85 -4.52
CA ARG A 171 14.28 4.63 -4.63
C ARG A 171 14.01 6.13 -4.76
N TYR A 172 12.99 6.51 -5.52
CA TYR A 172 12.54 7.90 -5.64
C TYR A 172 12.17 8.45 -4.26
N LEU A 173 11.24 7.80 -3.57
CA LEU A 173 10.76 8.21 -2.25
C LEU A 173 11.89 8.26 -1.21
N GLU A 174 12.79 7.26 -1.20
CA GLU A 174 13.93 7.25 -0.28
C GLU A 174 14.84 8.47 -0.50
N ARG A 175 15.09 8.84 -1.77
CA ARG A 175 15.88 10.02 -2.11
C ARG A 175 15.19 11.30 -1.63
N GLU A 176 13.89 11.47 -1.88
CA GLU A 176 13.14 12.64 -1.40
C GLU A 176 13.09 12.71 0.14
N SER A 177 13.14 11.55 0.82
CA SER A 177 13.23 11.50 2.28
C SER A 177 14.61 11.87 2.84
N LYS A 178 15.67 11.90 2.01
CA LYS A 178 17.08 12.11 2.41
C LYS A 178 17.70 13.41 1.88
N LYS A 179 17.09 14.08 0.90
CA LYS A 179 17.58 15.36 0.35
C LYS A 179 17.71 16.42 1.46
N THR A 180 18.79 17.19 1.43
CA THR A 180 19.06 18.34 2.31
C THR A 180 19.16 19.59 1.44
#